data_AF-A0A7S0BWE6-F1
#
_entry.id   AF-A0A7S0BWE6-F1
#
_cell.length_a   1.000
_cell.length_b   1.000
_cell.length_c   1.000
_cell.angle_alpha   90.00
_cell.angle_beta   90.00
_cell.angle_gamma   90.00
#
_symmetry.space_group_name_H-M   'P 1'
#
loop_
_entity.id
_entity.type
_entity.pdbx_description
1 polymer ?
#
loop_
_entity_poly.entity_id
_entity_poly.type
_entity_poly.pdbx_seq_one_letter_code
_entity_poly.pdbx_strand_id
1 'polypeptide(L)'
;MLKLITWYSQRLESHPLTTKSITSGFISGSGDAICQLIVHENNKKIMRNKGDDKTVNAKFHFDWLRTARFTFLGSVLIAPIVHHWYSFLNKKIPTQRINAVLKRTFYDQTICAPLIMPTFISSVMVLEGKKISDITYKMENEYFQTLVANWMLWVPAQVGIHFKTMNRWWLIFC
;
A
#
# COMPACT_ATOMS: atom_id res chain seq x y z
N MET A 1 -4.70 17.10 21.35
CA MET A 1 -4.52 15.76 20.73
C MET A 1 -5.84 15.00 20.56
N LEU A 2 -6.72 14.93 21.58
CA LEU A 2 -8.01 14.22 21.49
C LEU A 2 -9.00 14.79 20.44
N LYS A 3 -9.03 16.12 20.24
CA LYS A 3 -9.97 16.78 19.31
C LYS A 3 -9.80 16.40 17.83
N LEU A 4 -8.56 16.21 17.37
CA LEU A 4 -8.28 15.81 15.99
C LEU A 4 -8.69 14.36 15.73
N ILE A 5 -8.43 13.49 16.70
CA ILE A 5 -8.77 12.07 16.63
C ILE A 5 -10.30 11.89 16.64
N THR A 6 -11.02 12.62 17.48
CA THR A 6 -12.49 12.58 17.48
C THR A 6 -13.10 13.15 16.20
N TRP A 7 -12.56 14.25 15.68
CA TRP A 7 -12.99 14.80 14.38
C TRP A 7 -12.77 13.82 13.23
N TYR A 8 -11.58 13.19 13.16
CA TYR A 8 -11.28 12.18 12.14
C TYR A 8 -12.20 10.96 12.28
N SER A 9 -12.45 10.49 13.51
CA SER A 9 -13.37 9.38 13.76
C SER A 9 -14.79 9.70 13.31
N GLN A 10 -15.29 10.92 13.57
CA GLN A 10 -16.62 11.36 13.12
C GLN A 10 -16.72 11.44 11.59
N ARG A 11 -15.65 11.86 10.91
CA ARG A 11 -15.58 11.87 9.44
C ARG A 11 -15.52 10.46 8.86
N LEU A 12 -14.80 9.56 9.52
CA LEU A 12 -14.73 8.15 9.14
C LEU A 12 -16.09 7.45 9.29
N GLU A 13 -16.88 7.79 10.30
CA GLU A 13 -18.22 7.22 10.52
C GLU A 13 -19.26 7.83 9.56
N SER A 14 -19.23 9.14 9.31
CA SER A 14 -20.22 9.82 8.45
C SER A 14 -19.98 9.65 6.96
N HIS A 15 -18.72 9.66 6.51
CA HIS A 15 -18.33 9.54 5.10
C HIS A 15 -17.12 8.60 4.97
N PRO A 16 -17.31 7.29 5.21
CA PRO A 16 -16.23 6.31 5.30
C PRO A 16 -15.41 6.20 4.01
N LEU A 17 -16.08 6.14 2.86
CA LEU A 17 -15.41 5.98 1.56
C LEU A 17 -14.50 7.18 1.24
N THR A 18 -15.03 8.40 1.28
CA THR A 18 -14.27 9.60 0.97
C THR A 18 -13.10 9.80 1.92
N THR A 19 -13.33 9.59 3.23
CA THR A 19 -12.27 9.72 4.24
C THR A 19 -11.16 8.69 4.00
N LYS A 20 -11.52 7.42 3.72
CA LYS A 20 -10.54 6.36 3.43
C LYS A 20 -9.80 6.59 2.12
N SER A 21 -10.46 7.07 1.07
CA SER A 21 -9.82 7.42 -0.20
C SER A 21 -8.80 8.53 -0.04
N ILE A 22 -9.13 9.60 0.69
CA ILE A 22 -8.19 10.70 0.95
C ILE A 22 -7.01 10.18 1.76
N THR A 23 -7.26 9.50 2.88
CA THR A 23 -6.20 8.94 3.74
C THR A 23 -5.31 7.97 2.97
N SER A 24 -5.87 7.09 2.16
CA SER A 24 -5.12 6.14 1.35
C SER A 24 -4.25 6.83 0.30
N GLY A 25 -4.77 7.84 -0.39
CA GLY A 25 -3.98 8.62 -1.35
C GLY A 25 -2.78 9.31 -0.70
N PHE A 26 -2.96 9.88 0.49
CA PHE A 26 -1.87 10.47 1.27
C PHE A 26 -0.82 9.43 1.69
N ILE A 27 -1.25 8.26 2.18
CA ILE A 27 -0.34 7.17 2.56
C ILE A 27 0.43 6.66 1.35
N SER A 28 -0.24 6.41 0.22
CA SER A 28 0.39 5.94 -1.01
C SER A 28 1.38 6.95 -1.58
N GLY A 29 1.03 8.24 -1.59
CA GLY A 29 1.93 9.30 -2.04
C GLY A 29 3.15 9.45 -1.14
N SER A 30 2.94 9.46 0.18
CA SER A 30 4.04 9.55 1.15
C SER A 30 4.96 8.33 1.06
N GLY A 31 4.39 7.14 0.90
CA GLY A 31 5.12 5.89 0.72
C GLY A 31 5.98 5.90 -0.55
N ASP A 32 5.45 6.38 -1.66
CA ASP A 32 6.22 6.53 -2.90
C ASP A 32 7.35 7.56 -2.75
N ALA A 33 7.08 8.71 -2.11
CA ALA A 33 8.10 9.73 -1.85
C ALA A 33 9.26 9.17 -1.02
N ILE A 34 8.97 8.41 0.04
CA ILE A 34 9.97 7.73 0.87
C ILE A 34 10.72 6.68 0.04
N CYS A 35 10.03 5.89 -0.77
CA CYS A 35 10.65 4.92 -1.67
C CYS A 35 11.64 5.58 -2.63
N GLN A 36 11.28 6.72 -3.24
CA GLN A 36 12.17 7.46 -4.14
C GLN A 36 13.44 7.93 -3.42
N LEU A 37 13.31 8.44 -2.19
CA LEU A 37 14.45 8.86 -1.37
C LEU A 37 15.37 7.68 -1.02
N ILE A 38 14.79 6.54 -0.59
CA ILE A 38 15.56 5.34 -0.24
C ILE A 38 16.30 4.79 -1.46
N VAL A 39 15.63 4.70 -2.61
CA VAL A 39 16.24 4.23 -3.86
C VAL A 39 17.38 5.14 -4.28
N HIS A 40 17.22 6.46 -4.18
CA HIS A 40 18.28 7.41 -4.48
C HIS A 40 19.51 7.22 -3.57
N GLU A 41 19.30 7.13 -2.26
CA GLU A 41 20.38 6.91 -1.30
C GLU A 41 21.11 5.58 -1.53
N ASN A 42 20.36 4.51 -1.84
CA ASN A 42 20.93 3.21 -2.15
C ASN A 42 21.74 3.24 -3.46
N ASN A 43 21.22 3.88 -4.51
CA ASN A 43 21.92 4.04 -5.78
C ASN A 43 23.21 4.85 -5.59
N LYS A 44 23.16 5.94 -4.83
CA LYS A 44 24.35 6.76 -4.52
C LYS A 44 25.43 5.95 -3.79
N LYS A 45 25.05 5.11 -2.82
CA LYS A 45 25.99 4.20 -2.12
C LYS A 45 26.64 3.19 -3.08
N ILE A 46 25.85 2.58 -3.97
CA ILE A 46 26.35 1.61 -4.96
C ILE A 46 27.35 2.28 -5.91
N MET A 47 27.03 3.46 -6.45
CA MET A 47 27.92 4.18 -7.36
C MET A 47 29.21 4.64 -6.67
N ARG A 48 29.12 5.06 -5.40
CA ARG A 48 30.31 5.41 -4.60
C ARG A 48 31.25 4.21 -4.44
N ASN A 49 30.71 3.01 -4.21
CA ASN A 49 31.52 1.79 -4.09
C ASN A 49 32.17 1.37 -5.42
N LYS A 50 31.62 1.80 -6.57
CA LYS A 50 32.21 1.55 -7.90
C LYS A 50 33.27 2.58 -8.31
N GLY A 51 33.55 3.59 -7.48
CA GLY A 51 34.56 4.62 -7.76
C GLY A 51 34.15 5.64 -8.84
N ASP A 52 32.86 5.73 -9.18
CA ASP A 52 32.36 6.65 -10.20
C ASP A 52 31.92 7.99 -9.60
N ASP A 53 32.87 8.90 -9.39
CA ASP A 53 32.67 10.15 -8.63
C ASP A 53 31.74 11.17 -9.36
N LYS A 54 31.64 11.06 -10.69
CA LYS A 54 30.76 11.92 -11.51
C LYS A 54 29.28 11.61 -11.29
N THR A 55 28.92 10.35 -11.07
CA THR A 55 27.52 9.92 -10.82
C THR A 55 27.12 10.02 -9.35
N VAL A 56 28.07 9.97 -8.40
CA VAL A 56 27.81 10.19 -6.97
C VAL A 56 27.28 11.61 -6.67
N ASN A 57 27.71 12.59 -7.47
CA ASN A 57 27.28 13.99 -7.35
C ASN A 57 26.01 14.31 -8.16
N ALA A 58 25.38 13.32 -8.79
CA ALA A 58 24.10 13.52 -9.47
C ALA A 58 23.06 14.05 -8.47
N LYS A 59 22.38 15.15 -8.86
CA LYS A 59 21.35 15.77 -8.04
C LYS A 59 20.12 14.86 -7.99
N PHE A 60 19.53 14.72 -6.80
CA PHE A 60 18.27 14.00 -6.63
C PHE A 60 17.17 14.64 -7.48
N HIS A 61 16.59 13.86 -8.39
CA HIS A 61 15.39 14.23 -9.15
C HIS A 61 14.19 13.49 -8.58
N PHE A 62 13.30 14.24 -7.94
CA PHE A 62 12.04 13.71 -7.43
C PHE A 62 11.01 13.59 -8.57
N ASP A 63 10.48 12.39 -8.77
CA ASP A 63 9.45 12.12 -9.77
C ASP A 63 8.06 12.41 -9.19
N TRP A 64 7.63 13.67 -9.35
CA TRP A 64 6.31 14.13 -8.93
C TRP A 64 5.17 13.41 -9.64
N LEU A 65 5.37 13.03 -10.92
CA LEU A 65 4.33 12.38 -11.70
C LEU A 65 4.11 10.95 -11.22
N ARG A 66 5.19 10.24 -10.87
CA ARG A 66 5.11 8.94 -10.21
C ARG A 66 4.36 9.03 -8.89
N THR A 67 4.71 9.97 -8.02
CA THR A 67 4.01 10.14 -6.74
C THR A 67 2.53 10.48 -6.96
N ALA A 68 2.21 11.33 -7.94
CA ALA A 68 0.82 11.65 -8.29
C ALA A 68 0.03 10.42 -8.76
N ARG A 69 0.63 9.54 -9.59
CA ARG A 69 0.01 8.28 -10.03
C ARG A 69 -0.27 7.36 -8.84
N PHE A 70 0.68 7.21 -7.91
CA PHE A 70 0.51 6.39 -6.71
C PHE A 70 -0.58 6.95 -5.77
N THR A 71 -0.62 8.28 -5.58
CA THR A 71 -1.70 8.94 -4.82
C THR A 71 -3.06 8.75 -5.48
N PHE A 72 -3.15 8.91 -6.80
CA PHE A 72 -4.38 8.73 -7.56
C PHE A 72 -4.89 7.29 -7.48
N LEU A 73 -4.03 6.31 -7.79
CA LEU A 73 -4.41 4.90 -7.74
C LEU A 73 -4.71 4.43 -6.31
N GLY A 74 -3.98 4.91 -5.30
CA GLY A 74 -4.28 4.64 -3.90
C GLY A 74 -5.69 5.12 -3.51
N SER A 75 -6.03 6.35 -3.89
CA SER A 75 -7.31 6.97 -3.51
C SER A 75 -8.52 6.43 -4.30
N VAL A 76 -8.38 6.21 -5.61
CA VAL A 76 -9.50 5.89 -6.51
C VAL A 76 -9.65 4.39 -6.75
N LEU A 77 -8.55 3.63 -6.78
CA LEU A 77 -8.59 2.20 -7.09
C LEU A 77 -8.49 1.36 -5.81
N ILE A 78 -7.45 1.56 -4.99
CA ILE A 78 -7.19 0.71 -3.84
C ILE A 78 -8.22 0.94 -2.72
N ALA A 79 -8.43 2.19 -2.30
CA ALA A 79 -9.28 2.46 -1.16
C ALA A 79 -10.73 1.95 -1.30
N PRO A 80 -11.44 2.12 -2.44
CA PRO A 80 -12.77 1.56 -2.59
C PRO A 80 -12.79 0.04 -2.61
N ILE A 81 -11.82 -0.61 -3.29
CA ILE A 81 -11.75 -2.08 -3.34
C ILE A 81 -11.56 -2.65 -1.93
N VAL A 82 -10.58 -2.10 -1.19
CA VAL A 82 -10.26 -2.53 0.18
C VAL A 82 -11.43 -2.28 1.13
N HIS A 83 -12.13 -1.14 1.00
CA HIS A 83 -13.31 -0.85 1.81
C HIS A 83 -14.42 -1.91 1.65
N HIS A 84 -14.76 -2.24 0.40
CA HIS A 84 -15.80 -3.22 0.13
C HIS A 84 -15.37 -4.63 0.54
N TRP A 85 -14.10 -4.98 0.31
CA TRP A 85 -13.54 -6.27 0.71
C TRP A 85 -13.60 -6.49 2.23
N TYR A 86 -13.12 -5.53 3.03
CA TYR A 86 -13.20 -5.65 4.47
C TYR A 86 -14.64 -5.54 5.00
N SER A 87 -15.52 -4.76 4.37
CA SER A 87 -16.95 -4.77 4.69
C SER A 87 -17.57 -6.16 4.49
N PHE A 88 -17.21 -6.85 3.40
CA PHE A 88 -17.62 -8.23 3.15
C PHE A 88 -17.06 -9.21 4.19
N LEU A 89 -15.76 -9.16 4.47
CA LEU A 89 -15.12 -10.03 5.46
C LEU A 89 -15.69 -9.83 6.86
N ASN A 90 -15.99 -8.59 7.23
CA ASN A 90 -16.58 -8.27 8.54
C ASN A 90 -18.02 -8.76 8.67
N LYS A 91 -18.80 -8.78 7.58
CA LYS A 91 -20.15 -9.38 7.57
C LYS A 91 -20.08 -10.91 7.70
N LYS A 92 -19.13 -11.55 7.01
CA LYS A 92 -18.98 -13.02 7.01
C LYS A 92 -18.34 -13.57 8.28
N ILE A 93 -17.40 -12.82 8.85
CA ILE A 93 -16.67 -13.20 10.06
C ILE A 93 -16.82 -12.02 11.02
N PRO A 94 -17.92 -11.92 11.79
CA PRO A 94 -18.20 -10.73 12.63
C PRO A 94 -17.37 -10.68 13.93
N THR A 95 -16.85 -11.83 14.37
CA THR A 95 -16.12 -11.96 15.63
C THR A 95 -14.77 -11.23 15.60
N GLN A 96 -14.38 -10.63 16.73
CA GLN A 96 -13.10 -9.93 16.87
C GLN A 96 -12.05 -10.75 17.65
N ARG A 97 -12.21 -12.07 17.72
CA ARG A 97 -11.26 -12.99 18.35
C ARG A 97 -10.04 -13.19 17.43
N ILE A 98 -8.92 -13.61 18.02
CA ILE A 98 -7.68 -13.86 17.26
C ILE A 98 -7.88 -14.83 16.09
N ASN A 99 -8.66 -15.89 16.28
CA ASN A 99 -8.98 -16.85 15.22
C ASN A 99 -9.75 -16.21 14.05
N ALA A 100 -10.59 -15.21 14.33
CA ALA A 100 -11.31 -14.50 13.29
C ALA A 100 -10.39 -13.55 12.52
N VAL A 101 -9.48 -12.87 13.21
CA VAL A 101 -8.46 -12.03 12.56
C VAL A 101 -7.54 -12.87 11.68
N LEU A 102 -7.03 -13.99 12.18
CA LEU A 102 -6.21 -14.92 11.39
C LEU A 102 -6.96 -15.44 10.15
N LYS A 103 -8.26 -15.76 10.27
CA LYS A 103 -9.08 -16.14 9.11
C LYS A 103 -9.23 -15.00 8.10
N ARG A 104 -9.54 -13.77 8.56
CA ARG A 104 -9.64 -12.60 7.69
C ARG A 104 -8.31 -12.33 6.98
N THR A 105 -7.20 -12.35 7.70
CA THR A 105 -5.84 -12.25 7.16
C THR A 105 -5.56 -13.33 6.13
N PHE A 106 -5.92 -14.58 6.41
CA PHE A 106 -5.73 -15.67 5.46
C PHE A 106 -6.48 -15.40 4.14
N TYR A 107 -7.76 -15.04 4.19
CA TYR A 107 -8.52 -14.70 2.98
C TYR A 107 -7.98 -13.46 2.26
N ASP A 108 -7.54 -12.46 3.02
CA ASP A 108 -6.95 -11.24 2.47
C ASP A 108 -5.68 -11.55 1.67
N GLN A 109 -4.77 -12.34 2.23
CA GLN A 109 -3.49 -12.66 1.60
C GLN A 109 -3.60 -13.69 0.46
N THR A 110 -4.62 -14.56 0.48
CA THR A 110 -4.81 -15.62 -0.53
C THR A 110 -5.76 -15.25 -1.67
N ILE A 111 -6.68 -14.29 -1.45
CA ILE A 111 -7.67 -13.89 -2.45
C ILE A 111 -7.48 -12.43 -2.85
N CYS A 112 -7.50 -11.50 -1.89
CA CYS A 112 -7.47 -10.07 -2.20
C CYS A 112 -6.10 -9.62 -2.71
N ALA A 113 -5.02 -9.95 -1.98
CA ALA A 113 -3.68 -9.56 -2.34
C ALA A 113 -3.28 -10.05 -3.75
N PRO A 114 -3.54 -11.32 -4.15
CA PRO A 114 -3.20 -11.80 -5.48
C PRO A 114 -4.02 -11.18 -6.61
N LEU A 115 -5.16 -10.55 -6.32
CA LEU A 115 -5.98 -9.85 -7.32
C LEU A 115 -5.65 -8.36 -7.39
N ILE A 116 -5.50 -7.71 -6.24
CA ILE A 116 -5.31 -6.26 -6.17
C ILE A 116 -3.88 -5.85 -6.55
N MET A 117 -2.87 -6.63 -6.20
CA MET A 117 -1.46 -6.33 -6.49
C MET A 117 -1.14 -6.29 -7.98
N PRO A 118 -1.45 -7.32 -8.80
CA PRO A 118 -1.17 -7.26 -10.23
C PRO A 118 -2.01 -6.20 -10.93
N THR A 119 -3.26 -5.97 -10.48
CA THR A 119 -4.10 -4.88 -10.97
C THR A 119 -3.45 -3.51 -10.73
N PHE A 120 -2.93 -3.29 -9.52
CA PHE A 120 -2.25 -2.04 -9.15
C PHE A 120 -0.96 -1.84 -9.96
N ILE A 121 -0.09 -2.84 -10.00
CA ILE A 121 1.19 -2.75 -10.73
C ILE A 121 0.92 -2.52 -12.23
N SER A 122 -0.03 -3.27 -12.82
CA SER A 122 -0.42 -3.07 -14.23
C SER A 122 -0.94 -1.66 -14.47
N SER A 123 -1.79 -1.14 -13.57
CA SER A 123 -2.34 0.23 -13.67
C SER A 123 -1.24 1.28 -13.62
N VAL A 124 -0.25 1.14 -12.73
CA VAL A 124 0.91 2.03 -12.67
C VAL A 124 1.67 2.02 -13.99
N MET A 125 1.99 0.83 -14.52
CA MET A 125 2.75 0.70 -15.76
C MET A 125 2.01 1.22 -16.99
N VAL A 126 0.69 1.04 -17.06
CA VAL A 126 -0.14 1.63 -18.10
C VAL A 126 -0.12 3.16 -18.03
N LEU A 127 -0.24 3.74 -16.82
CA LEU A 127 -0.16 5.19 -16.64
C LEU A 127 1.24 5.76 -16.92
N GLU A 128 2.28 4.94 -16.81
CA GLU A 128 3.64 5.25 -17.26
C GLU A 128 3.83 5.15 -18.77
N GLY A 129 2.85 4.63 -19.51
CA GLY A 129 2.93 4.42 -20.96
C GLY A 129 3.80 3.22 -21.35
N LYS A 130 3.98 2.23 -20.47
CA LYS A 130 4.72 1.00 -20.77
C LYS A 130 3.93 0.12 -21.74
N LYS A 131 4.65 -0.69 -22.53
CA LYS A 131 4.02 -1.65 -23.44
C LYS A 131 3.47 -2.83 -22.66
N ILE A 132 2.45 -3.48 -23.21
CA ILE A 132 1.86 -4.69 -22.62
C ILE A 132 2.92 -5.79 -22.44
N SER A 133 3.87 -5.92 -23.37
CA SER A 133 5.00 -6.85 -23.25
C SER A 133 5.81 -6.63 -21.98
N ASP A 134 6.05 -5.37 -21.60
CA ASP A 134 6.84 -5.02 -20.41
C ASP A 134 6.06 -5.34 -19.13
N ILE A 135 4.73 -5.16 -19.17
CA ILE A 135 3.83 -5.50 -18.08
C ILE A 135 3.84 -7.02 -17.86
N THR A 136 3.63 -7.80 -18.92
CA THR A 136 3.66 -9.27 -18.84
C THR A 136 4.99 -9.76 -18.34
N TYR A 137 6.10 -9.23 -18.86
CA TYR A 137 7.45 -9.58 -18.39
C TYR A 137 7.62 -9.29 -16.89
N LYS A 138 7.18 -8.12 -16.42
CA LYS A 138 7.23 -7.79 -14.99
C LYS A 138 6.36 -8.72 -14.14
N MET A 139 5.18 -9.09 -14.63
CA MET A 139 4.29 -10.03 -13.94
C MET A 139 4.87 -11.43 -13.86
N GLU A 140 5.55 -11.91 -14.91
CA GLU A 140 6.13 -13.26 -14.90
C GLU A 140 7.37 -13.34 -13.99
N ASN A 141 8.18 -12.28 -13.94
CA ASN A 141 9.48 -12.33 -13.28
C ASN A 141 9.49 -11.76 -11.86
N GLU A 142 8.71 -10.70 -11.60
CA GLU A 142 8.80 -9.94 -10.34
C GLU A 142 7.55 -10.09 -9.45
N TYR A 143 6.42 -10.56 -10.00
CA TYR A 143 5.17 -10.64 -9.25
C TYR A 143 5.28 -11.51 -8.01
N PHE A 144 5.82 -12.73 -8.15
CA PHE A 144 5.91 -13.66 -7.03
C PHE A 144 6.77 -13.09 -5.90
N GLN A 145 7.92 -12.50 -6.24
CA GLN A 145 8.78 -11.84 -5.26
C GLN A 145 8.06 -10.68 -4.58
N THR A 146 7.30 -9.90 -5.35
CA THR A 146 6.49 -8.79 -4.82
C THR A 146 5.38 -9.29 -3.89
N LEU A 147 4.75 -10.41 -4.21
CA LEU A 147 3.71 -11.04 -3.39
C LEU A 147 4.28 -11.56 -2.07
N VAL A 148 5.43 -12.23 -2.11
CA VAL A 148 6.11 -12.71 -0.90
C VAL A 148 6.54 -11.52 -0.03
N ALA A 149 7.07 -10.45 -0.62
CA ALA A 149 7.37 -9.21 0.10
C ALA A 149 6.12 -8.59 0.75
N ASN A 150 4.98 -8.62 0.06
CA ASN A 150 3.70 -8.18 0.60
C ASN A 150 3.30 -9.02 1.83
N TRP A 151 3.40 -10.34 1.74
CA TRP A 151 3.09 -11.24 2.86
C TRP A 151 4.01 -11.02 4.05
N MET A 152 5.32 -10.86 3.83
CA MET A 152 6.30 -10.62 4.88
C MET A 152 6.05 -9.31 5.63
N LEU A 153 5.47 -8.30 4.97
CA LEU A 153 5.14 -7.04 5.61
C LEU A 153 3.77 -7.08 6.31
N TRP A 154 2.73 -7.54 5.61
CA TRP A 154 1.35 -7.38 6.07
C TRP A 154 0.89 -8.46 7.03
N VAL A 155 1.37 -9.71 6.91
CA VAL A 155 0.99 -10.77 7.86
C VAL A 155 1.45 -10.42 9.29
N PRO A 156 2.72 -10.03 9.53
CA PRO A 156 3.14 -9.61 10.87
C PRO A 156 2.45 -8.33 11.33
N ALA A 157 2.20 -7.37 10.43
CA ALA A 157 1.51 -6.13 10.77
C ALA A 157 0.07 -6.40 11.23
N GLN A 158 -0.69 -7.23 10.52
CA GLN A 158 -2.08 -7.57 10.87
C GLN A 158 -2.16 -8.32 12.20
N VAL A 159 -1.23 -9.25 12.45
CA VAL A 159 -1.14 -9.98 13.71
C VAL A 159 -0.70 -9.06 14.86
N GLY A 160 0.33 -8.22 14.65
CA GLY A 160 0.87 -7.31 15.66
C GLY A 160 -0.10 -6.21 16.09
N ILE A 161 -0.86 -5.63 15.16
CA ILE A 161 -1.91 -4.64 15.46
C ILE A 161 -2.98 -5.26 16.36
N HIS A 162 -3.34 -6.53 16.11
CA HIS A 162 -4.34 -7.23 16.91
C HIS A 162 -3.87 -7.53 18.34
N PHE A 163 -2.61 -7.94 18.52
CA PHE A 163 -2.05 -8.19 19.86
C PHE A 163 -1.98 -6.94 20.74
N LYS A 164 -1.82 -5.75 20.14
CA LYS A 164 -1.60 -4.50 20.89
C LYS A 164 -2.85 -3.62 21.05
N THR A 165 -3.81 -3.69 20.13
CA THR A 165 -4.89 -2.69 20.06
C THR A 165 -6.25 -3.31 19.68
N MET A 166 -7.03 -3.72 20.68
CA MET A 166 -8.42 -4.14 20.50
C MET A 166 -9.41 -2.97 20.71
N ASN A 167 -9.17 -1.80 20.10
CA ASN A 167 -10.10 -0.65 20.19
C ASN A 167 -10.03 0.24 18.94
N ARG A 168 -11.19 0.74 18.47
CA ARG A 168 -11.55 1.77 17.43
C ARG A 168 -10.70 1.92 16.16
N TRP A 169 -9.38 1.79 16.22
CA TRP A 169 -8.41 1.96 15.13
C TRP A 169 -8.49 0.88 14.05
N TRP A 170 -9.09 -0.28 14.35
CA TRP A 170 -9.31 -1.36 13.37
C TRP A 170 -10.24 -0.91 12.22
N LEU A 171 -11.13 0.07 12.46
CA LEU A 171 -12.01 0.69 11.46
C LEU A 171 -11.29 1.61 10.47
N ILE A 172 -10.03 2.00 10.77
CA ILE A 172 -9.24 2.85 9.88
C ILE A 172 -8.68 2.03 8.72
N PHE A 173 -8.42 0.75 8.95
CA PHE A 173 -7.90 -0.19 7.95
C PHE A 173 -8.98 -1.08 7.32
N CYS A 174 -10.20 -1.14 7.90
CA CYS A 174 -11.37 -1.85 7.36
C CYS A 174 -12.49 -0.87 7.04
#